data_AF-A0A8I2YD80-F1
#
_entry.id   AF-A0A8I2YD80-F1
#
_cell.length_a   1.000
_cell.length_b   1.000
_cell.length_c   1.000
_cell.angle_alpha   90.00
_cell.angle_beta   90.00
_cell.angle_gamma   90.00
#
_symmetry.space_group_name_H-M   'P 1'
#
loop_
_entity.id
_entity.type
_entity.pdbx_description
1 polymer ?
#
loop_
_entity_poly.entity_id
_entity_poly.type
_entity_poly.pdbx_seq_one_letter_code
_entity_poly.pdbx_strand_id
1 'polypeptide(L)'
;MSLVVPEAHQQFQHILRLLNTNVDGKRKVMYALTEIKGVGRRYANLVCKKADVDLNKRAGELNSDELERIVTIIQNPTQFKIPTWFLNRQKISSTERIIRFCRTQLTRSSVKIWND
;
A
#
# COMPACT_ATOMS: atom_id res chain seq x y z
N MET A 1 27.94 -16.77 -5.80
CA MET A 1 27.49 -16.61 -7.20
C MET A 1 25.98 -16.70 -7.23
N SER A 2 25.27 -15.64 -7.63
CA SER A 2 23.83 -15.72 -7.93
C SER A 2 23.66 -15.81 -9.44
N LEU A 3 23.03 -16.89 -9.89
CA LEU A 3 22.60 -17.08 -11.27
C LEU A 3 21.67 -15.92 -11.65
N VAL A 4 22.13 -15.07 -12.56
CA VAL A 4 21.26 -14.12 -13.25
C VAL A 4 20.55 -14.94 -14.31
N VAL A 5 19.35 -15.41 -13.99
CA VAL A 5 18.44 -15.95 -15.00
C VAL A 5 17.86 -14.74 -15.74
N PRO A 6 18.08 -14.59 -17.06
CA PRO A 6 17.40 -13.57 -17.83
C PRO A 6 16.04 -14.13 -18.24
N GLU A 7 15.05 -14.13 -17.36
CA GLU A 7 13.68 -14.45 -17.77
C GLU A 7 13.06 -13.23 -18.44
N ALA A 8 13.34 -13.07 -19.73
CA ALA A 8 12.75 -12.05 -20.59
C ALA A 8 11.26 -12.31 -20.93
N HIS A 9 10.55 -13.21 -20.22
CA HIS A 9 9.19 -13.62 -20.61
C HIS A 9 8.18 -13.81 -19.47
N GLN A 10 8.51 -13.49 -18.22
CA GLN A 10 7.48 -13.15 -17.24
C GLN A 10 7.16 -11.68 -17.37
N GLN A 11 5.87 -11.36 -17.46
CA GLN A 11 5.28 -10.07 -17.82
C GLN A 11 5.76 -8.95 -16.87
N PHE A 12 6.97 -8.44 -17.09
CA PHE A 12 7.61 -7.51 -16.19
C PHE A 12 7.01 -6.12 -16.36
N GLN A 13 6.25 -5.68 -15.37
CA GLN A 13 5.68 -4.34 -15.37
C GLN A 13 6.68 -3.37 -14.74
N HIS A 14 7.31 -2.55 -15.58
CA HIS A 14 8.26 -1.53 -15.11
C HIS A 14 7.59 -0.45 -14.24
N ILE A 15 6.34 -0.12 -14.54
CA ILE A 15 5.57 0.91 -13.84
C ILE A 15 4.22 0.32 -13.49
N LEU A 16 3.93 0.20 -12.20
CA LEU A 16 2.62 -0.23 -11.70
C LEU A 16 1.88 0.98 -11.14
N ARG A 17 0.60 1.12 -11.45
CA ARG A 17 -0.22 2.19 -10.89
C ARG A 17 -1.10 1.65 -9.78
N LEU A 18 -0.73 1.96 -8.55
CA LEU A 18 -1.33 1.46 -7.32
C LEU A 18 -1.81 2.64 -6.50
N LEU A 19 -3.06 2.64 -6.05
CA LEU A 19 -3.57 3.68 -5.15
C LEU A 19 -3.24 5.14 -5.60
N ASN A 20 -3.35 5.45 -6.89
CA ASN A 20 -3.08 6.76 -7.55
C ASN A 20 -1.61 7.17 -7.53
N THR A 21 -0.74 6.32 -7.03
CA THR A 21 0.70 6.49 -7.07
C THR A 21 1.30 5.60 -8.15
N ASN A 22 2.34 6.09 -8.80
CA ASN A 22 3.16 5.29 -9.69
C ASN A 22 4.20 4.58 -8.81
N VAL A 23 4.29 3.26 -8.96
CA VAL A 23 5.19 2.38 -8.22
C VAL A 23 6.23 1.82 -9.18
N ASP A 24 7.52 1.92 -8.81
CA ASP A 24 8.63 1.37 -9.61
C ASP A 24 8.73 -0.16 -9.47
N GLY A 25 8.58 -0.86 -10.59
CA GLY A 25 8.64 -2.32 -10.69
C GLY A 25 10.02 -2.91 -10.46
N LYS A 26 11.10 -2.13 -10.60
CA LYS A 26 12.49 -2.60 -10.40
C LYS A 26 12.81 -2.83 -8.92
N ARG A 27 12.09 -2.16 -8.01
CA ARG A 27 12.33 -2.25 -6.57
C ARG A 27 11.68 -3.51 -5.99
N LYS A 28 12.24 -4.00 -4.88
CA LYS A 28 11.58 -5.06 -4.10
C LYS A 28 10.22 -4.58 -3.60
N VAL A 29 9.25 -5.48 -3.51
CA VAL A 29 7.85 -5.17 -3.13
C VAL A 29 7.77 -4.33 -1.85
N MET A 30 8.55 -4.70 -0.82
CA MET A 30 8.57 -3.98 0.47
C MET A 30 8.91 -2.49 0.32
N TYR A 31 9.85 -2.14 -0.56
CA TYR A 31 10.25 -0.76 -0.78
C TYR A 31 9.33 -0.06 -1.79
N ALA A 32 8.89 -0.79 -2.80
CA ALA A 32 7.99 -0.27 -3.82
C ALA A 32 6.67 0.24 -3.21
N LEU A 33 6.10 -0.49 -2.24
CA LEU A 33 4.88 -0.08 -1.54
C LEU A 33 5.03 1.19 -0.70
N THR A 34 6.26 1.60 -0.34
CA THR A 34 6.47 2.82 0.46
C THR A 34 6.29 4.12 -0.32
N GLU A 35 6.19 4.03 -1.65
CA GLU A 35 5.87 5.18 -2.50
C GLU A 35 4.41 5.65 -2.29
N ILE A 36 3.57 4.76 -1.77
CA ILE A 36 2.20 5.06 -1.35
C ILE A 36 2.25 5.86 -0.04
N LYS A 37 1.71 7.09 -0.06
CA LYS A 37 1.70 7.96 1.12
C LYS A 37 0.97 7.31 2.29
N GLY A 38 1.67 7.23 3.43
CA GLY A 38 1.23 6.61 4.68
C GLY A 38 1.72 5.17 4.88
N VAL A 39 2.22 4.50 3.83
CA VAL A 39 2.66 3.10 3.91
C VAL A 39 4.14 3.15 4.27
N GLY A 40 4.43 2.90 5.54
CA GLY A 40 5.81 2.77 6.00
C GLY A 40 6.40 1.39 5.69
N ARG A 41 7.73 1.25 5.84
CA ARG A 41 8.44 -0.04 5.70
C ARG A 41 7.84 -1.15 6.57
N ARG A 42 7.47 -0.81 7.82
CA ARG A 42 6.84 -1.75 8.77
C ARG A 42 5.45 -2.19 8.30
N TYR A 43 4.67 -1.26 7.76
CA TYR A 43 3.32 -1.52 7.26
C TYR A 43 3.38 -2.37 5.99
N ALA A 44 4.25 -2.01 5.02
CA ALA A 44 4.47 -2.78 3.81
C ALA A 44 4.85 -4.24 4.10
N ASN A 45 5.80 -4.46 5.04
CA ASN A 45 6.19 -5.82 5.44
C ASN A 45 5.02 -6.62 6.03
N LEU A 46 4.19 -5.99 6.87
CA LEU A 46 3.00 -6.66 7.40
C LEU A 46 1.99 -7.00 6.29
N VAL A 47 1.74 -6.07 5.37
CA VAL A 47 0.80 -6.29 4.26
C VAL A 47 1.29 -7.41 3.34
N CYS A 48 2.56 -7.44 2.96
CA CYS A 48 3.14 -8.52 2.17
C CYS A 48 2.96 -9.89 2.86
N LYS A 49 3.21 -9.95 4.17
CA LYS A 49 3.03 -11.17 4.96
C LYS A 49 1.57 -11.60 5.08
N LYS A 50 0.62 -10.67 5.04
CA LYS A 50 -0.82 -10.96 5.08
C LYS A 50 -1.40 -11.31 3.71
N ALA A 51 -0.77 -10.83 2.64
CA ALA A 51 -1.13 -11.13 1.26
C ALA A 51 -0.50 -12.44 0.75
N ASP A 52 0.31 -13.13 1.58
CA ASP A 52 1.13 -14.28 1.20
C ASP A 52 2.03 -14.00 -0.01
N VAL A 53 2.62 -12.80 -0.05
CA VAL A 53 3.56 -12.37 -1.09
C VAL A 53 4.98 -12.44 -0.54
N ASP A 54 5.88 -13.06 -1.31
CA ASP A 54 7.30 -13.12 -0.95
C ASP A 54 7.95 -11.72 -0.98
N LEU A 55 8.75 -11.44 0.05
CA LEU A 55 9.41 -10.16 0.28
C LEU A 55 10.63 -9.96 -0.63
N ASN A 56 11.17 -11.04 -1.21
CA ASN A 56 12.32 -10.98 -2.11
C ASN A 56 11.94 -10.72 -3.57
N LYS A 57 10.68 -10.94 -3.95
CA LYS A 57 10.15 -10.62 -5.28
C LYS A 57 10.30 -9.13 -5.60
N ARG A 58 10.40 -8.83 -6.89
CA ARG A 58 10.30 -7.45 -7.39
C ARG A 58 8.84 -7.07 -7.60
N ALA A 59 8.55 -5.77 -7.51
CA ALA A 59 7.19 -5.29 -7.73
C ALA A 59 6.68 -5.54 -9.15
N GLY A 60 7.58 -5.54 -10.14
CA GLY A 60 7.26 -5.84 -11.54
C GLY A 60 6.94 -7.31 -11.83
N GLU A 61 7.18 -8.21 -10.88
CA GLU A 61 6.93 -9.66 -10.99
C GLU A 61 5.60 -10.06 -10.31
N LEU A 62 4.85 -9.09 -9.75
CA LEU A 62 3.60 -9.37 -9.06
C LEU A 62 2.48 -9.72 -10.05
N ASN A 63 1.69 -10.74 -9.69
CA ASN A 63 0.47 -11.05 -10.43
C ASN A 63 -0.64 -10.02 -10.11
N SER A 64 -1.61 -9.85 -11.01
CA SER A 64 -2.79 -8.99 -10.79
C SER A 64 -3.53 -9.37 -9.49
N ASP A 65 -3.66 -10.67 -9.22
CA ASP A 65 -4.40 -11.18 -8.07
C ASP A 65 -3.67 -10.93 -6.74
N GLU A 66 -2.32 -10.95 -6.75
CA GLU A 66 -1.50 -10.55 -5.61
C GLU A 66 -1.67 -9.05 -5.35
N LEU A 67 -1.72 -8.25 -6.42
CA LEU A 67 -1.86 -6.80 -6.35
C LEU A 67 -3.22 -6.38 -5.79
N GLU A 68 -4.30 -7.02 -6.23
CA GLU A 68 -5.65 -6.78 -5.68
C GLU A 68 -5.74 -7.14 -4.20
N ARG A 69 -5.17 -8.29 -3.80
CA ARG A 69 -5.09 -8.67 -2.38
C ARG A 69 -4.37 -7.61 -1.53
N ILE A 70 -3.22 -7.11 -2.00
CA ILE A 70 -2.51 -6.01 -1.32
C ILE A 70 -3.40 -4.78 -1.18
N VAL A 71 -4.11 -4.39 -2.24
CA VAL A 71 -5.00 -3.22 -2.21
C VAL A 71 -6.15 -3.40 -1.21
N THR A 72 -6.80 -4.57 -1.20
CA THR A 72 -7.88 -4.85 -0.24
C THR A 72 -7.41 -4.81 1.22
N ILE A 73 -6.22 -5.33 1.52
CA ILE A 73 -5.64 -5.30 2.87
C ILE A 73 -5.32 -3.86 3.29
N ILE A 74 -4.79 -3.05 2.37
CA ILE A 74 -4.49 -1.64 2.64
C ILE A 74 -5.78 -0.84 2.91
N GLN A 75 -6.86 -1.12 2.19
CA GLN A 75 -8.14 -0.45 2.35
C GLN A 75 -8.87 -0.85 3.64
N ASN A 76 -8.81 -2.13 4.04
CA ASN A 76 -9.56 -2.68 5.16
C ASN A 76 -8.67 -3.38 6.21
N PRO A 77 -7.70 -2.70 6.84
CA PRO A 77 -6.71 -3.38 7.67
C PRO A 77 -7.26 -4.07 8.93
N THR A 78 -8.37 -3.59 9.48
CA THR A 78 -9.02 -4.20 10.66
C THR A 78 -9.57 -5.59 10.39
N GLN A 79 -10.00 -5.87 9.16
CA GLN A 79 -10.55 -7.18 8.79
C GLN A 79 -9.45 -8.26 8.70
N PHE A 80 -8.21 -7.86 8.41
CA PHE A 80 -7.07 -8.76 8.24
C PHE A 80 -6.24 -8.99 9.52
N LYS A 81 -6.88 -8.83 10.69
CA LYS A 81 -6.27 -9.02 12.02
C LYS A 81 -5.08 -8.08 12.28
N ILE A 82 -5.08 -6.88 11.70
CA ILE A 82 -4.10 -5.84 12.04
C ILE A 82 -4.67 -5.08 13.26
N PRO A 83 -3.92 -4.99 14.37
CA PRO A 83 -4.42 -4.33 15.56
C PRO A 83 -4.58 -2.83 15.35
N THR A 84 -5.62 -2.25 15.96
CA THR A 84 -5.99 -0.84 15.80
C THR A 84 -4.85 0.12 16.19
N TRP A 85 -4.04 -0.25 17.19
CA TRP A 85 -2.87 0.55 17.62
C TRP A 85 -1.78 0.70 16.54
N PHE A 86 -1.79 -0.15 15.50
CA PHE A 86 -0.83 -0.12 14.39
C PHE A 86 -1.24 0.84 13.27
N LEU A 87 -2.45 1.40 13.32
CA LEU A 87 -2.99 2.28 12.29
C LEU A 87 -2.61 3.74 12.58
N ASN A 88 -2.27 4.48 11.51
CA ASN A 88 -1.81 5.87 11.60
C ASN A 88 -2.90 6.86 12.12
N ARG A 89 -4.20 6.51 12.07
CA ARG A 89 -5.30 7.33 12.61
C ARG A 89 -6.38 6.45 13.26
N GLN A 90 -6.54 6.55 14.58
CA GLN A 90 -7.35 5.61 15.38
C GLN A 90 -8.67 6.18 15.91
N LYS A 91 -8.85 7.50 15.92
CA LYS A 91 -10.05 8.13 16.49
C LYS A 91 -10.46 9.37 15.69
N ILE A 92 -11.72 9.38 15.23
CA ILE A 92 -12.48 10.57 14.86
C ILE A 92 -13.84 10.37 15.54
N SER A 93 -14.25 11.33 16.36
CA SER A 93 -15.34 11.19 17.34
C SER A 93 -16.75 11.40 16.79
N SER A 94 -16.94 11.41 15.47
CA SER A 94 -18.27 11.62 14.91
C SER A 94 -18.33 11.05 13.50
N THR A 95 -19.23 10.09 13.33
CA THR A 95 -19.83 9.73 12.05
C THR A 95 -18.97 8.91 11.09
N GLU A 96 -19.20 7.60 11.19
CA GLU A 96 -19.24 6.61 10.12
C GLU A 96 -18.11 6.53 9.08
N ARG A 97 -17.56 5.32 9.04
CA ARG A 97 -16.93 4.65 7.90
C ARG A 97 -15.51 5.07 7.52
N ILE A 98 -14.67 4.06 7.76
CA ILE A 98 -13.48 3.69 7.01
C ILE A 98 -12.21 4.35 7.52
N ILE A 99 -11.30 3.47 7.96
CA ILE A 99 -9.87 3.70 8.11
C ILE A 99 -9.37 4.23 6.77
N ARG A 100 -9.45 5.55 6.61
CA ARG A 100 -9.07 6.23 5.38
C ARG A 100 -7.56 6.23 5.30
N PHE A 101 -7.04 5.25 4.58
CA PHE A 101 -5.64 5.20 4.20
C PHE A 101 -5.38 5.82 2.79
N CYS A 102 -6.38 6.42 2.15
CA CYS A 102 -6.24 7.12 0.87
C CYS A 102 -7.18 8.32 0.84
N ARG A 103 -6.96 9.46 0.16
CA ARG A 103 -5.99 10.02 -0.79
C ARG A 103 -6.40 11.51 -0.79
N THR A 104 -5.50 12.48 -0.90
CA THR A 104 -5.86 13.82 -1.43
C THR A 104 -7.09 14.55 -0.83
N GLN A 105 -7.20 14.69 0.49
CA GLN A 105 -8.03 15.72 1.14
C GLN A 105 -7.31 16.40 2.32
N LEU A 106 -6.03 16.72 2.12
CA LEU A 106 -5.33 17.69 2.99
C LEU A 106 -4.97 18.98 2.25
N THR A 107 -5.45 19.17 1.01
CA THR A 107 -5.26 20.42 0.24
C THR A 107 -6.56 21.10 -0.20
N ARG A 108 -7.74 20.66 0.26
CA ARG A 108 -8.98 21.44 0.15
C ARG A 108 -9.93 21.01 1.26
N SER A 109 -10.71 21.96 1.79
CA SER A 109 -11.75 21.82 2.82
C SER A 109 -11.30 21.54 4.28
N SER A 110 -10.78 22.57 4.94
CA SER A 110 -11.40 23.15 6.16
C SER A 110 -10.53 24.29 6.72
N VAL A 111 -10.40 25.38 5.97
CA VAL A 111 -10.43 26.70 6.59
C VAL A 111 -11.91 27.01 6.79
N LYS A 112 -12.52 26.39 7.79
CA LYS A 112 -13.65 27.02 8.48
C LYS A 112 -13.00 27.72 9.66
N ILE A 113 -12.50 28.92 9.35
CA ILE A 113 -12.42 29.97 10.36
C ILE A 113 -13.84 30.07 10.91
N TRP A 114 -13.93 29.85 12.21
CA TRP A 114 -15.03 30.30 13.04
C TRP A 114 -15.31 31.76 12.68
N ASN A 115 -16.47 32.03 12.11
CA ASN A 115 -17.08 33.35 12.16
C ASN A 115 -18.19 33.24 13.20
N ASP A 116 -17.83 33.55 14.45
CA ASP A 116 -18.57 34.54 15.23
C ASP A 116 -17.72 35.83 15.21
#